data_AF-A0A7V9VTS8-F1
#
_entry.id   AF-A0A7V9VTS8-F1
#
_cell.length_a   1.000
_cell.length_b   1.000
_cell.length_c   1.000
_cell.angle_alpha   90.00
_cell.angle_beta   90.00
_cell.angle_gamma   90.00
#
_symmetry.space_group_name_H-M   'P 1'
#
loop_
_entity.id
_entity.type
_entity.pdbx_description
1 polymer ?
#
loop_
_entity_poly.entity_id
_entity_poly.type
_entity_poly.pdbx_seq_one_letter_code
_entity_poly.pdbx_strand_id
1 'polypeptide(L)' 'MTTLMQSEQTYDDTSDTTPRVIVAREGTELAETLRASGWVARAGWRTTTTEDQSVWHLRFEVVSDDE' A
#
# COMPACT_ATOMS: atom_id res chain seq x y z
N MET A 1 48.00 -9.32 -16.92
CA MET A 1 46.63 -9.16 -17.47
C MET A 1 45.72 -9.97 -16.57
N THR A 2 45.08 -9.35 -15.58
CA THR A 2 44.22 -10.06 -14.62
C THR A 2 42.77 -9.86 -15.04
N THR A 3 42.14 -10.96 -15.44
CA THR A 3 40.74 -11.04 -15.87
C THR A 3 39.81 -10.63 -14.73
N LEU A 4 38.99 -9.63 -15.02
CA LEU A 4 37.91 -9.13 -14.18
C LEU A 4 36.69 -10.04 -14.38
N MET A 5 36.50 -11.04 -13.53
CA MET A 5 35.23 -11.76 -13.46
C MET A 5 34.24 -10.91 -12.66
N GLN A 6 33.58 -9.96 -13.34
CA GLN A 6 32.36 -9.35 -12.82
C GLN A 6 31.24 -10.37 -12.97
N SER A 7 30.85 -10.95 -11.84
CA SER A 7 29.64 -11.75 -11.72
C SER A 7 28.46 -10.89 -12.11
N GLU A 8 27.84 -11.18 -13.24
CA GLU A 8 26.52 -10.66 -13.60
C GLU A 8 25.51 -11.29 -12.63
N GLN A 9 25.40 -10.71 -11.44
CA GLN A 9 24.27 -10.99 -10.55
C GLN A 9 23.06 -10.33 -11.19
N THR A 10 22.35 -11.12 -12.01
CA THR A 10 20.97 -10.82 -12.38
C THR A 10 20.15 -10.88 -11.10
N TYR A 11 20.01 -9.73 -10.43
CA TYR A 11 19.01 -9.53 -9.40
C TYR A 11 17.66 -9.52 -10.10
N ASP A 12 17.03 -10.69 -10.22
CA ASP A 12 15.58 -10.77 -10.42
C ASP A 12 14.93 -10.39 -9.09
N ASP A 13 15.05 -9.10 -8.72
CA ASP A 13 14.26 -8.50 -7.65
C ASP A 13 12.91 -8.14 -8.27
N THR A 14 12.15 -9.18 -8.59
CA THR A 14 10.69 -9.06 -8.61
C THR A 14 10.22 -8.93 -7.16
N SER A 15 10.71 -7.90 -6.45
CA SER A 15 10.09 -7.43 -5.23
C SER A 15 8.64 -7.21 -5.59
N ASP A 16 7.77 -8.03 -5.00
CA ASP A 16 6.33 -7.85 -4.97
C ASP A 16 6.07 -6.38 -4.59
N THR A 17 5.97 -5.52 -5.61
CA THR A 17 5.83 -4.06 -5.47
C THR A 17 4.36 -3.73 -5.21
N THR A 18 3.60 -4.73 -4.79
CA THR A 18 2.24 -4.56 -4.30
C THR A 18 2.37 -3.80 -2.97
N PRO A 19 1.85 -2.57 -2.86
CA PRO A 19 1.87 -1.86 -1.60
C PRO A 19 1.17 -2.73 -0.55
N ARG A 20 1.77 -2.92 0.63
CA ARG A 20 1.13 -3.68 1.72
C ARG A 20 0.09 -2.84 2.48
N VAL A 21 0.18 -1.53 2.34
CA VAL A 21 -0.65 -0.55 3.04
C VAL A 21 -1.04 0.57 2.08
N ILE A 22 -2.34 0.91 2.03
CA ILE A 22 -2.88 2.05 1.29
C ILE A 22 -3.74 2.88 2.22
N VAL A 23 -3.63 4.20 2.14
CA VAL A 23 -4.51 5.12 2.87
C VAL A 23 -5.47 5.77 1.89
N ALA A 24 -6.77 5.63 2.15
CA ALA A 24 -7.81 6.23 1.33
C ALA A 24 -8.80 7.00 2.20
N ARG A 25 -9.40 8.04 1.63
CA ARG A 25 -10.47 8.80 2.29
C ARG A 25 -11.75 7.97 2.31
N GLU A 26 -12.42 7.94 3.46
CA GLU A 26 -13.71 7.27 3.62
C GLU A 26 -14.77 7.88 2.68
N GLY A 27 -15.61 7.03 2.09
CA GLY A 27 -16.63 7.44 1.11
C GLY A 27 -16.11 7.80 -0.29
N THR A 28 -14.85 7.50 -0.60
CA THR A 28 -14.31 7.66 -1.97
C THR A 28 -14.32 6.34 -2.74
N GLU A 29 -14.40 6.43 -4.07
CA GLU A 29 -14.34 5.27 -4.98
C GLU A 29 -13.10 4.39 -4.72
N LEU A 30 -11.96 5.00 -4.34
CA LEU A 30 -10.77 4.25 -3.95
C LEU A 30 -11.01 3.39 -2.71
N ALA A 31 -11.63 3.93 -1.66
CA ALA A 31 -11.92 3.17 -0.44
C ALA A 31 -12.95 2.06 -0.70
N GLU A 32 -13.88 2.25 -1.63
CA GLU A 32 -14.82 1.23 -2.07
C GLU A 32 -14.12 0.13 -2.88
N THR A 33 -13.26 0.51 -3.81
CA THR A 33 -12.45 -0.41 -4.63
C THR A 33 -11.54 -1.26 -3.76
N LEU A 34 -10.89 -0.67 -2.76
CA LEU A 34 -10.04 -1.41 -1.81
C LEU A 34 -10.84 -2.46 -1.05
N ARG A 35 -12.02 -2.11 -0.52
CA ARG A 35 -12.91 -3.06 0.16
C ARG A 35 -13.38 -4.18 -0.78
N ALA A 36 -13.78 -3.85 -2.00
CA ALA A 36 -14.19 -4.82 -3.01
C ALA A 36 -13.04 -5.76 -3.42
N SER A 37 -11.80 -5.26 -3.38
CA SER A 37 -10.58 -6.01 -3.67
C SER A 37 -10.06 -6.82 -2.48
N GLY A 38 -10.83 -6.93 -1.39
CA GLY A 38 -10.47 -7.75 -0.22
C GLY A 38 -9.52 -7.07 0.77
N TRP A 39 -9.21 -5.79 0.60
CA TRP A 39 -8.40 -5.05 1.57
C TRP A 39 -9.22 -4.71 2.82
N VAL A 40 -8.56 -4.79 3.98
CA VAL A 40 -9.22 -4.57 5.27
C VAL A 40 -8.78 -3.24 5.84
N ALA A 41 -9.74 -2.37 6.18
CA ALA A 41 -9.47 -1.16 6.94
C ALA A 41 -9.15 -1.53 8.40
N ARG A 42 -7.90 -1.35 8.83
CA ARG A 42 -7.43 -1.72 10.16
C ARG A 42 -7.35 -0.55 11.14
N ALA A 43 -7.18 0.66 10.61
CA ALA A 43 -7.14 1.87 11.40
C ALA A 43 -7.80 3.03 10.65
N GLY A 44 -8.27 4.03 11.38
CA GLY A 44 -8.76 5.26 10.80
C GLY A 44 -8.50 6.46 11.70
N TRP A 45 -8.29 7.63 11.10
CA TRP A 45 -8.17 8.89 11.82
C TRP A 45 -8.94 9.99 11.08
N ARG A 46 -9.32 11.00 11.84
CA ARG A 46 -10.03 12.17 11.33
C ARG A 46 -9.05 13.34 11.25
N THR A 47 -8.98 13.97 10.09
CA THR A 47 -8.24 15.22 9.89
C THR A 47 -9.24 16.36 9.77
N THR A 48 -9.07 17.42 10.55
CA THR A 48 -9.83 18.66 10.39
C THR A 48 -9.06 19.56 9.43
N THR A 49 -9.68 19.96 8.33
CA THR A 49 -9.10 20.94 7.40
C THR A 49 -9.45 22.36 7.86
N THR A 50 -8.80 23.36 7.27
CA THR A 50 -8.97 24.79 7.60
C THR A 50 -10.39 25.33 7.43
N GLU A 51 -11.29 24.59 6.79
CA GLU A 51 -12.68 24.98 6.49
C GLU A 51 -13.70 24.32 7.43
N ASP A 52 -13.28 23.84 8.61
CA ASP A 52 -14.08 23.04 9.56
C ASP A 52 -14.56 21.68 9.01
N GLN A 53 -14.23 21.39 7.74
CA GLN A 53 -14.50 20.11 7.14
C GLN A 53 -13.64 19.03 7.78
N SER A 54 -14.28 17.92 8.10
CA SER A 54 -13.59 16.77 8.66
C SER A 54 -13.56 15.62 7.67
N VAL A 55 -12.37 15.09 7.47
CA VAL A 55 -12.12 14.00 6.54
C VAL A 55 -11.64 12.77 7.32
N TRP A 56 -12.35 11.66 7.15
CA TRP A 56 -11.89 10.37 7.66
C TRP A 56 -10.92 9.73 6.66
N HIS A 57 -9.74 9.37 7.15
CA HIS A 57 -8.75 8.58 6.44
C HIS A 57 -8.75 7.17 7.02
N LEU A 58 -8.72 6.16 6.15
CA LEU A 58 -8.70 4.76 6.49
C LEU A 58 -7.39 4.14 5.99
N ARG A 59 -6.69 3.44 6.88
CA ARG A 59 -5.54 2.60 6.54
C ARG A 59 -6.06 1.21 6.18
N PHE A 60 -5.91 0.88 4.90
CA PHE A 60 -6.17 -0.43 4.34
C PHE A 60 -4.89 -1.24 4.31
N GLU A 61 -5.02 -2.51 4.68
CA GLU A 61 -3.93 -3.49 4.64
C GLU A 61 -4.40 -4.69 3.80
N VAL A 62 -3.50 -5.22 2.97
CA VAL A 62 -3.77 -6.45 2.24
C VAL A 62 -3.85 -7.59 3.23
N VAL A 63 -4.84 -8.47 3.09
CA VAL A 63 -4.82 -9.74 3.81
C VAL A 63 -3.80 -10.60 3.08
N SER A 64 -2.57 -10.63 3.58
CA SER A 64 -1.65 -11.69 3.19
C SER A 64 -2.25 -13.00 3.66
N ASP A 65 -2.53 -13.89 2.71
CA ASP A 65 -2.84 -15.30 2.96
C ASP A 65 -1.55 -15.96 3.49
N ASP A 66 -1.26 -15.70 4.76
CA ASP A 66 -0.21 -16.38 5.52
C ASP A 66 -0.94 -17.26 6.56
N GLU A 67 -1.58 -18.32 6.06
CA GLU A 67 -2.06 -19.48 6.84
C GLU A 67 -1.63 -20.80 6.18
#